data_AF-A0A336LV55-F1
#
_entry.id   AF-A0A336LV55-F1
#
_cell.length_a   1.000
_cell.length_b   1.000
_cell.length_c   1.000
_cell.angle_alpha   90.00
_cell.angle_beta   90.00
_cell.angle_gamma   90.00
#
_symmetry.space_group_name_H-M   'P 1'
#
loop_
_entity.id
_entity.type
_entity.pdbx_description
1 polymer ?
#
loop_
_entity_poly.entity_id
_entity_poly.type
_entity_poly.pdbx_seq_one_letter_code
_entity_poly.pdbx_strand_id
1 'polypeptide(L)'
;MDLNQAIHNIEYLCRICLQEFPDIDDHFISFDTILEEPENISYLQAFQSLTGFLVKNNEPQKICLQCKSKVEFAFDFNKLAVKTQQILEKNLIKIEVTEIKAEIDLEVKSPEIEDFSNDDNKDERIGYTS
;
A
#
# COMPACT_ATOMS: atom_id res chain seq x y z
N MET A 1 -24.55 -31.50 -5.38
CA MET A 1 -23.66 -30.92 -4.35
C MET A 1 -23.62 -31.91 -3.22
N ASP A 2 -22.54 -32.68 -3.11
CA ASP A 2 -22.39 -33.70 -2.09
C ASP A 2 -22.28 -33.04 -0.71
N LEU A 3 -23.29 -33.26 0.14
CA LEU A 3 -23.31 -32.87 1.55
C LEU A 3 -22.41 -33.75 2.44
N ASN A 4 -21.62 -34.65 1.84
CA ASN A 4 -20.74 -35.60 2.54
C ASN A 4 -19.28 -35.17 2.53
N GLN A 5 -18.99 -33.89 2.40
CA GLN A 5 -17.63 -33.41 2.64
C GLN A 5 -17.37 -33.56 4.14
N ALA A 6 -16.41 -34.42 4.50
CA ALA A 6 -16.01 -34.63 5.88
C ALA A 6 -15.79 -33.26 6.54
N ILE A 7 -16.33 -33.07 7.74
CA ILE A 7 -15.99 -31.91 8.56
C ILE A 7 -14.49 -32.04 8.84
N HIS A 8 -13.66 -31.36 8.05
CA HIS A 8 -12.22 -31.31 8.27
C HIS A 8 -11.99 -30.73 9.66
N ASN A 9 -11.27 -31.46 10.52
CA ASN A 9 -10.98 -30.97 11.86
C ASN A 9 -10.15 -29.69 11.73
N ILE A 10 -10.69 -28.58 12.25
CA ILE A 10 -10.13 -27.23 12.15
C ILE A 10 -8.68 -27.14 12.67
N GLU A 11 -8.26 -28.09 13.50
CA GLU A 11 -6.91 -28.22 14.03
C GLU A 11 -5.84 -28.52 12.95
N TYR A 12 -6.24 -29.08 11.80
CA TYR A 12 -5.36 -29.40 10.68
C TYR A 12 -5.35 -28.31 9.60
N LEU A 13 -6.09 -27.21 9.78
CA LEU A 13 -6.19 -26.15 8.79
C LEU A 13 -5.26 -24.98 9.15
N CYS A 14 -4.59 -24.43 8.15
CA CYS A 14 -3.94 -23.13 8.29
C CYS A 14 -5.00 -22.02 8.29
N ARG A 15 -4.95 -21.09 9.26
CA ARG A 15 -5.90 -19.97 9.29
C ARG A 15 -5.88 -19.13 8.02
N ILE A 16 -4.71 -18.95 7.42
CA ILE A 16 -4.53 -17.99 6.32
C ILE A 16 -4.87 -18.61 4.97
N CYS A 17 -4.28 -19.76 4.65
CA CYS A 17 -4.49 -20.39 3.33
C CYS A 17 -5.59 -21.46 3.33
N LEU A 18 -6.15 -21.83 4.49
CA LEU A 18 -7.14 -22.89 4.66
C LEU A 18 -6.73 -24.25 4.07
N GLN A 19 -5.44 -24.44 3.79
CA GLN A 19 -4.91 -25.74 3.40
C GLN A 19 -4.86 -26.65 4.62
N GLU A 20 -5.21 -27.91 4.38
CA GLU A 20 -5.14 -28.99 5.34
C GLU A 20 -3.74 -29.61 5.32
N PHE A 21 -3.18 -29.85 6.50
CA PHE A 21 -1.90 -30.54 6.67
C PHE A 21 -2.12 -31.73 7.59
N PRO A 22 -1.78 -32.96 7.16
CA PRO A 22 -2.07 -34.18 7.91
C PRO A 22 -1.25 -34.29 9.21
N ASP A 23 -0.06 -33.68 9.25
CA ASP A 23 0.86 -33.71 10.39
C ASP A 23 1.01 -32.32 11.02
N ILE A 24 0.59 -32.18 12.28
CA ILE A 24 0.47 -30.89 12.95
C ILE A 24 1.82 -30.31 13.37
N ASP A 25 2.75 -31.14 13.85
CA ASP A 25 3.88 -30.67 14.65
C ASP A 25 5.01 -30.02 13.82
N ASP A 26 5.20 -30.42 12.56
CA ASP A 26 6.27 -29.88 11.72
C ASP A 26 5.83 -28.74 10.79
N HIS A 27 4.51 -28.57 10.60
CA HIS A 27 3.97 -27.70 9.55
C HIS A 27 3.37 -26.40 10.08
N PHE A 28 3.08 -26.33 11.38
CA PHE A 28 2.33 -25.24 11.99
C PHE A 28 3.10 -24.50 13.08
N ILE A 29 2.73 -23.24 13.25
CA ILE A 29 3.02 -22.44 14.43
C ILE A 29 1.69 -21.97 15.03
N SER A 30 1.63 -21.95 16.37
CA SER A 30 0.47 -21.42 17.09
C SER A 30 0.39 -19.91 16.91
N PHE A 31 -0.81 -19.38 16.80
CA PHE A 31 -1.02 -17.94 16.84
C PHE A 31 -0.60 -17.29 18.16
N ASP A 32 -0.63 -18.05 19.26
CA ASP A 32 -0.20 -17.57 20.58
C ASP A 32 1.32 -17.49 20.72
N THR A 33 2.08 -18.02 19.74
CA THR A 33 3.53 -17.89 19.76
C THR A 33 3.94 -16.42 19.59
N ILE A 34 4.95 -16.00 20.35
CA ILE A 34 5.51 -14.65 20.24
C ILE A 34 6.28 -14.52 18.93
N LEU A 35 5.92 -13.50 18.16
CA LEU A 35 6.60 -13.09 16.93
C LEU A 35 7.75 -12.13 17.25
N GLU A 36 7.51 -11.14 18.13
CA GLU A 36 8.46 -10.08 18.42
C GLU A 36 8.58 -9.79 19.92
N GLU A 37 9.82 -9.73 20.38
CA GLU A 37 10.25 -9.19 21.67
C GLU A 37 10.97 -7.84 21.42
N PRO A 38 10.85 -6.82 22.29
CA PRO A 38 10.32 -6.82 23.65
C PRO A 38 8.81 -6.54 23.80
N GLU A 39 8.11 -6.16 22.73
CA GLU A 39 6.70 -5.76 22.79
C GLU A 39 5.73 -6.92 23.06
N ASN A 40 6.23 -8.16 23.18
CA ASN A 40 5.47 -9.39 23.40
C ASN A 40 4.32 -9.55 22.38
N ILE A 41 4.60 -9.25 21.11
CA ILE A 41 3.60 -9.30 20.04
C ILE A 41 3.51 -10.73 19.54
N SER A 42 2.33 -11.34 19.62
CA SER A 42 2.06 -12.68 19.10
C SER A 42 1.72 -12.67 17.60
N TYR A 43 1.80 -13.84 16.97
CA TYR A 43 1.32 -14.00 15.58
C TYR A 43 -0.16 -13.65 15.43
N LEU A 44 -0.99 -13.89 16.46
CA LEU A 44 -2.39 -13.47 16.47
C LEU A 44 -2.52 -11.95 16.34
N GLN A 45 -1.79 -11.22 17.18
CA GLN A 45 -1.82 -9.75 17.21
C GLN A 45 -1.27 -9.17 15.92
N ALA A 46 -0.17 -9.72 15.40
CA ALA A 46 0.39 -9.34 14.11
C ALA A 46 -0.65 -9.56 12.98
N PHE A 47 -1.27 -10.73 12.90
CA PHE A 47 -2.30 -11.03 11.91
C PHE A 47 -3.50 -10.08 12.00
N GLN A 48 -4.01 -9.83 13.21
CA GLN A 48 -5.15 -8.92 13.44
C GLN A 48 -4.81 -7.48 13.06
N SER A 49 -3.61 -7.00 13.40
CA SER A 49 -3.16 -5.64 13.06
C SER A 49 -2.96 -5.45 11.55
N LEU A 50 -2.45 -6.47 10.85
CA LEU A 50 -2.21 -6.42 9.41
C LEU A 50 -3.48 -6.52 8.58
N THR A 51 -4.46 -7.30 9.04
CA THR A 51 -5.63 -7.67 8.21
C THR A 51 -6.94 -7.06 8.69
N GLY A 52 -7.03 -6.64 9.95
CA GLY A 52 -8.26 -6.21 10.59
C GLY A 52 -9.23 -7.35 10.95
N PHE A 53 -8.89 -8.62 10.66
CA PHE A 53 -9.77 -9.75 10.96
C PHE A 53 -9.55 -10.28 12.37
N LEU A 54 -10.62 -10.33 13.15
CA LEU A 54 -10.64 -11.04 14.44
C LEU A 54 -10.73 -12.55 14.21
N VAL A 55 -9.97 -13.33 14.99
CA VAL A 55 -10.02 -14.79 14.99
C VAL A 55 -10.87 -15.25 16.17
N LYS A 56 -11.88 -16.08 15.89
CA LYS A 56 -12.77 -16.66 16.90
C LYS A 56 -12.26 -18.04 17.32
N ASN A 57 -12.64 -18.49 18.52
CA ASN A 57 -12.18 -19.76 19.09
C ASN A 57 -12.61 -21.00 18.30
N ASN A 58 -13.65 -20.90 17.47
CA ASN A 58 -14.16 -21.99 16.62
C ASN A 58 -13.52 -22.00 15.22
N GLU A 59 -12.45 -21.24 15.02
CA GLU A 59 -11.70 -21.15 13.78
C GLU A 59 -10.30 -21.75 13.94
N PRO A 60 -9.56 -22.01 12.86
CA PRO A 60 -8.18 -22.51 12.97
C PRO A 60 -7.28 -21.52 13.74
N GLN A 61 -6.57 -22.03 14.75
CA GLN A 61 -5.71 -21.24 15.66
C GLN A 61 -4.22 -21.32 15.31
N LYS A 62 -3.89 -21.90 14.15
CA LYS A 62 -2.51 -22.15 13.71
C LYS A 62 -2.31 -21.66 12.28
N ILE A 63 -1.07 -21.33 11.95
CA ILE A 63 -0.67 -20.97 10.59
C ILE A 63 0.45 -21.87 10.10
N CYS A 64 0.40 -22.24 8.82
CA CYS A 64 1.47 -23.05 8.24
C CYS A 64 2.75 -22.22 8.09
N LEU A 65 3.91 -22.88 8.01
CA LEU A 65 5.23 -22.22 7.90
C LEU A 65 5.31 -21.24 6.72
N GLN A 66 4.67 -21.54 5.58
CA GLN A 66 4.65 -20.61 4.45
C GLN A 66 3.87 -19.32 4.76
N CYS A 67 2.76 -19.44 5.50
CA CYS A 67 1.97 -18.29 5.89
C CYS A 67 2.63 -17.53 7.05
N LYS A 68 3.33 -18.22 7.96
CA LYS A 68 4.20 -17.63 8.97
C LYS A 68 5.18 -16.64 8.36
N SER A 69 5.98 -17.07 7.36
CA SER A 69 6.96 -16.17 6.73
C SER A 69 6.34 -14.95 6.05
N LYS A 70 5.10 -15.08 5.53
CA LYS A 70 4.37 -13.94 4.95
C LYS A 70 3.90 -12.97 6.03
N VAL A 71 3.45 -13.46 7.18
CA VAL A 71 3.07 -12.63 8.33
C VAL A 71 4.28 -11.88 8.87
N GLU A 72 5.41 -12.57 9.08
CA GLU A 72 6.69 -11.97 9.51
C GLU A 72 7.09 -10.82 8.59
N PHE A 73 7.14 -11.08 7.28
CA PHE A 73 7.51 -10.06 6.29
C PHE A 73 6.54 -8.88 6.27
N ALA A 74 5.23 -9.15 6.26
CA ALA A 74 4.22 -8.09 6.22
C ALA A 74 4.26 -7.23 7.49
N PHE A 75 4.51 -7.85 8.65
CA PHE A 75 4.63 -7.17 9.93
C PHE A 75 5.84 -6.22 9.96
N ASP A 76 7.02 -6.71 9.57
CA ASP A 76 8.24 -5.90 9.48
C ASP A 76 8.08 -4.74 8.50
N PHE A 77 7.47 -5.02 7.34
CA PHE A 77 7.20 -4.00 6.34
C PHE A 77 6.25 -2.93 6.86
N ASN A 78 5.17 -3.32 7.55
CA ASN A 78 4.22 -2.39 8.15
C ASN A 78 4.89 -1.52 9.22
N LYS A 79 5.75 -2.10 10.07
CA LYS A 79 6.53 -1.33 11.06
C LYS A 79 7.41 -0.27 10.39
N LEU A 80 8.10 -0.64 9.31
CA LEU A 80 8.93 0.29 8.55
C LEU A 80 8.10 1.41 7.91
N ALA A 81 6.94 1.06 7.34
CA ALA A 81 6.02 2.04 6.74
C ALA A 81 5.49 3.03 7.78
N VAL A 82 5.04 2.54 8.95
CA VAL A 82 4.57 3.38 10.05
C VAL A 82 5.67 4.31 10.55
N LYS A 83 6.90 3.80 10.76
CA LYS A 83 8.04 4.62 11.16
C LYS A 83 8.37 5.69 10.12
N THR A 84 8.31 5.34 8.84
CA THR A 84 8.54 6.27 7.72
C THR A 84 7.49 7.38 7.73
N GLN A 85 6.22 7.02 7.86
CA GLN A 85 5.11 7.98 7.95
C GLN A 85 5.30 8.95 9.13
N GLN A 86 5.65 8.44 10.32
CA GLN A 86 5.93 9.27 11.50
C GLN A 86 7.10 10.26 11.28
N ILE A 87 8.12 9.88 10.51
CA ILE A 87 9.24 10.77 10.17
C ILE A 87 8.77 11.86 9.19
N LEU A 88 7.98 11.50 8.18
CA LEU A 88 7.45 12.45 7.21
C LEU A 88 6.53 13.47 7.88
N GLU A 89 5.61 13.04 8.75
CA GLU A 89 4.70 13.92 9.50
C GLU A 89 5.46 14.94 10.34
N LYS A 90 6.53 14.52 11.03
CA LYS A 90 7.38 15.43 11.82
C LYS A 90 8.11 16.47 10.96
N ASN A 91 8.37 16.17 9.69
CA ASN A 91 9.06 17.08 8.78
C ASN A 91 8.08 17.96 7.99
N LEU A 92 6.87 17.50 7.70
CA LEU A 92 5.83 18.31 7.04
C LEU A 92 5.44 19.52 7.90
N ILE A 93 5.32 19.35 9.22
CA ILE A 93 5.04 20.45 10.16
C ILE A 93 6.16 21.51 10.16
N LYS A 94 7.39 21.16 9.75
CA LYS A 94 8.52 22.11 9.68
C LYS A 94 8.55 22.92 8.37
N ILE A 95 7.76 22.55 7.36
CA ILE A 95 7.76 23.21 6.04
C ILE A 95 6.69 24.31 5.97
N GLU A 96 5.71 24.31 6.86
CA GLU A 96 4.81 25.45 7.05
C GLU A 96 5.48 26.48 7.98
N VAL A 97 5.48 27.74 7.57
CA VAL A 97 6.15 28.91 8.20
C VAL A 97 7.62 29.14 7.82
N THR A 98 7.91 29.21 6.52
CA THR A 98 8.73 30.33 6.03
C THR A 98 7.93 31.07 4.97
N GLU A 99 6.99 31.92 5.41
CA GLU A 99 6.44 32.97 4.55
C GLU A 99 7.60 33.90 4.17
N ILE A 100 8.21 33.65 3.01
CA ILE A 100 9.06 34.64 2.37
C ILE A 100 8.09 35.75 1.91
N LYS A 101 7.97 36.82 2.71
CA LYS A 101 7.45 38.10 2.24
C LYS A 101 8.44 38.65 1.21
N ALA A 102 8.36 38.15 -0.02
CA ALA A 102 8.89 38.87 -1.15
C ALA A 102 7.92 40.02 -1.41
N GLU A 103 8.31 41.23 -1.00
CA GLU A 103 7.74 42.46 -1.54
C GLU A 103 8.03 42.46 -3.04
N ILE A 104 7.04 42.03 -3.83
CA ILE A 104 7.09 42.12 -5.28
C ILE A 104 6.66 43.55 -5.61
N ASP A 105 7.64 44.43 -5.80
CA ASP A 105 7.42 45.72 -6.46
C ASP A 105 6.96 45.43 -7.90
N LEU A 106 5.70 45.78 -8.16
CA LEU A 106 5.02 45.62 -9.44
C LEU A 106 5.56 46.64 -10.45
N GLU A 107 6.51 46.24 -11.29
CA GLU A 107 6.63 46.81 -12.64
C GLU A 107 6.14 45.81 -13.67
N VAL A 108 4.83 45.82 -13.87
CA VAL A 108 4.14 45.11 -14.96
C VAL A 108 4.59 45.74 -16.29
N LYS A 109 5.38 45.01 -17.07
CA LYS A 109 5.37 45.17 -18.53
C LYS A 109 4.68 43.95 -19.12
N SER A 110 3.48 44.17 -19.67
CA SER A 110 2.73 43.15 -20.41
C SER A 110 3.63 42.52 -21.48
N PRO A 111 3.61 41.18 -21.63
CA PRO A 111 4.14 40.55 -22.83
C PRO A 111 3.23 40.94 -23.99
N GLU A 112 3.79 41.54 -25.04
CA GLU A 112 3.10 41.69 -26.32
C GLU A 112 2.80 40.29 -26.86
N ILE A 113 1.51 40.00 -27.04
CA ILE A 113 1.06 38.76 -27.66
C ILE A 113 1.11 39.04 -29.17
N GLU A 114 2.05 38.43 -29.88
CA GLU A 114 2.04 38.46 -31.35
C GLU A 114 0.86 37.62 -31.86
N ASP A 115 -0.09 38.30 -32.49
CA ASP A 115 -1.29 37.74 -33.08
C ASP A 115 -0.94 37.06 -34.42
N PHE A 116 -0.90 35.72 -34.42
CA PHE A 116 -0.60 34.90 -35.59
C PHE A 116 -1.87 34.27 -36.19
N SER A 117 -2.85 35.11 -36.54
CA SER A 117 -4.02 34.70 -37.32
C SER A 117 -4.54 35.88 -38.16
N ASN A 118 -4.90 35.78 -39.43
CA ASN A 118 -4.69 34.81 -40.50
C ASN A 118 -5.11 35.56 -41.80
N ASP A 119 -4.56 35.14 -42.93
CA ASP A 119 -5.26 35.08 -44.23
C ASP A 119 -5.65 36.41 -44.93
N ASP A 120 -4.89 36.78 -45.98
CA ASP A 120 -5.41 37.59 -47.08
C ASP A 120 -5.06 36.91 -48.42
N ASN A 121 -5.97 36.02 -48.82
CA ASN A 121 -6.18 35.62 -50.20
C ASN A 121 -6.45 36.86 -51.09
N LYS A 122 -5.60 37.10 -52.10
CA LYS A 122 -5.98 37.79 -53.36
C LYS A 122 -4.98 37.55 -54.51
N ASP A 123 -5.15 36.38 -55.11
CA ASP A 123 -5.37 36.08 -56.52
C ASP A 123 -4.74 36.89 -57.70
N GLU A 124 -4.39 36.10 -58.73
CA GLU A 124 -4.38 36.35 -60.18
C GLU A 124 -3.21 37.07 -60.91
N ARG A 125 -2.32 36.30 -61.59
CA ARG A 125 -2.28 36.03 -63.07
C ARG A 125 -0.88 35.89 -63.72
N ILE A 126 -0.67 34.69 -64.30
CA ILE A 126 -0.11 34.32 -65.63
C ILE A 126 1.37 34.63 -65.97
N GLY A 127 2.11 33.58 -66.36
CA GLY A 127 3.08 33.68 -67.45
C GLY A 127 4.25 32.68 -67.46
N TYR A 128 4.07 31.50 -68.09
CA TYR A 128 5.17 30.84 -68.80
C TYR A 128 4.66 30.29 -70.14
N THR A 129 5.11 30.91 -71.23
CA THR A 129 5.07 30.35 -72.57
C THR A 129 6.46 29.86 -72.95
N SER A 130 6.46 28.65 -73.52
CA SER A 130 7.48 28.00 -74.36
C SER A 130 8.65 27.32 -73.66
#